data_AF-A0A137QZ85-F1
#
_entry.id   AF-A0A137QZ85-F1
#
_cell.length_a   1.000
_cell.length_b   1.000
_cell.length_c   1.000
_cell.angle_alpha   90.00
_cell.angle_beta   90.00
_cell.angle_gamma   90.00
#
_symmetry.space_group_name_H-M   'P 1'
#
loop_
_entity.id
_entity.type
_entity.pdbx_description
1 polymer ?
#
loop_
_entity_poly.entity_id
_entity_poly.type
_entity_poly.pdbx_seq_one_letter_code
_entity_poly.pdbx_strand_id
1 'polypeptide(L)' 'MQWDHEIKLTDNALSELQAKIYPITLKEEEELNAFIDENLKSGRIHVSKSQYATPCFFIPKKNRPK' A
#
# COMPACT_ATOMS: atom_id res chain seq x y z
N MET A 1 22.28 0.68 0.66
CA MET A 1 21.58 1.31 -0.48
C MET A 1 21.97 2.78 -0.47
N GLN A 2 22.34 3.39 -1.60
CA GLN A 2 22.94 4.74 -1.61
C GLN A 2 21.96 5.87 -1.25
N TRP A 3 20.66 5.56 -1.09
CA TRP A 3 19.60 6.50 -0.75
C TRP A 3 18.60 5.84 0.20
N ASP A 4 18.99 5.67 1.46
CA ASP A 4 18.08 5.22 2.51
C ASP A 4 17.22 6.40 2.97
N HIS A 5 15.91 6.31 2.74
CA HIS A 5 14.97 7.37 3.06
C HIS A 5 14.41 7.14 4.47
N GLU A 6 15.05 7.75 5.47
CA GLU A 6 14.57 7.71 6.86
C GLU A 6 13.33 8.61 7.02
N ILE A 7 12.26 8.06 7.60
CA ILE A 7 11.06 8.80 7.98
C ILE A 7 11.07 9.01 9.50
N LYS A 8 11.29 10.24 9.96
CA LYS A 8 11.26 10.59 11.38
C LYS A 8 9.83 10.89 11.83
N LEU A 9 9.32 10.11 12.76
CA LEU A 9 8.02 10.36 13.39
C LEU A 9 8.14 11.51 14.40
N THR A 10 7.02 12.21 14.62
CA THR A 10 6.94 13.24 15.66
C THR A 10 6.76 12.59 17.04
N ASP A 11 7.15 13.30 18.10
CA ASP A 11 7.09 12.78 19.49
C ASP A 11 5.67 12.39 19.94
N ASN A 12 4.64 12.92 19.30
CA ASN A 12 3.23 12.65 19.57
C ASN A 12 2.61 11.62 18.59
N ALA A 13 3.42 10.92 17.80
CA ALA A 13 2.92 9.90 16.90
C ALA A 13 2.23 8.78 17.68
N LEU A 14 1.04 8.36 17.20
CA LEU A 14 0.31 7.26 17.79
C LEU A 14 1.11 5.97 17.67
N SER A 15 1.13 5.12 18.69
CA SER A 15 1.83 3.83 18.64
C SER A 15 1.21 2.85 17.64
N GLU A 16 -0.07 3.03 17.30
CA GLU A 16 -0.78 2.24 16.30
C GLU A 16 -1.73 3.14 15.50
N LEU A 17 -1.84 2.91 14.18
CA LEU A 17 -2.88 3.53 13.37
C LEU A 17 -3.97 2.49 13.07
N GLN A 18 -5.12 2.66 13.72
CA GLN A 18 -6.33 1.90 13.39
C GLN A 18 -6.95 2.46 12.12
N ALA A 19 -6.46 2.00 10.97
CA ALA A 19 -7.08 2.31 9.69
C ALA A 19 -8.47 1.67 9.57
N LYS A 20 -9.41 2.41 8.96
CA LYS A 20 -10.71 1.86 8.60
C LYS A 20 -10.54 0.83 7.48
N ILE A 21 -11.21 -0.30 7.62
CA ILE A 21 -11.35 -1.30 6.56
C ILE A 21 -12.48 -0.84 5.65
N TYR A 22 -12.18 -0.67 4.37
CA TYR A 22 -13.16 -0.31 3.34
C TYR A 22 -13.54 -1.57 2.55
N PRO A 23 -14.83 -1.76 2.22
CA PRO A 23 -15.23 -2.85 1.35
C PRO A 23 -14.64 -2.65 -0.05
N ILE A 24 -14.18 -3.73 -0.65
CA ILE A 24 -13.58 -3.76 -1.98
C ILE A 24 -14.47 -4.56 -2.94
N THR A 25 -14.56 -4.12 -4.20
CA THR A 25 -15.24 -4.91 -5.24
C THR A 25 -14.33 -6.02 -5.74
N LEU A 26 -14.90 -7.10 -6.32
CA LEU A 26 -14.10 -8.21 -6.86
C LEU A 26 -13.06 -7.74 -7.88
N LYS A 27 -13.43 -6.79 -8.74
CA LYS A 27 -12.51 -6.22 -9.74
C LYS A 27 -11.34 -5.47 -9.10
N GLU A 28 -11.60 -4.70 -8.04
CA GLU A 28 -10.54 -3.99 -7.33
C GLU A 28 -9.63 -4.97 -6.55
N GLU A 29 -10.17 -6.08 -6.05
CA GLU A 29 -9.39 -7.14 -5.41
C GLU A 29 -8.47 -7.85 -6.41
N GLU A 30 -8.95 -8.16 -7.62
CA GLU A 30 -8.12 -8.72 -8.70
C GLU A 30 -6.95 -7.79 -9.06
N GLU A 31 -7.22 -6.49 -9.23
CA GLU A 31 -6.18 -5.49 -9.51
C GLU A 31 -5.20 -5.34 -8.34
N LEU A 32 -5.68 -5.38 -7.09
CA LEU A 32 -4.84 -5.34 -5.89
C LEU A 32 -3.88 -6.53 -5.85
N ASN A 33 -4.38 -7.74 -6.08
CA ASN A 33 -3.57 -8.94 -6.05
C ASN A 33 -2.50 -8.92 -7.14
N ALA A 34 -2.85 -8.53 -8.37
CA ALA A 34 -1.88 -8.37 -9.46
C ALA A 34 -0.80 -7.32 -9.12
N PHE A 35 -1.19 -6.19 -8.53
CA PHE A 35 -0.26 -5.15 -8.10
C PHE A 35 0.70 -5.64 -7.01
N ILE A 36 0.20 -6.37 -6.01
CA ILE A 36 1.03 -6.95 -4.93
C ILE A 36 2.03 -7.94 -5.52
N ASP A 37 1.59 -8.86 -6.37
CA ASP A 37 2.44 -9.88 -6.97
C ASP A 37 3.59 -9.29 -7.80
N GLU A 38 3.29 -8.29 -8.64
CA GLU A 38 4.31 -7.62 -9.45
C GLU A 38 5.35 -6.91 -8.55
N ASN A 39 4.89 -6.20 -7.52
CA ASN A 39 5.78 -5.44 -6.66
C ASN A 39 6.62 -6.34 -5.75
N LEU A 40 6.07 -7.45 -5.25
CA LEU A 40 6.81 -8.48 -4.53
C LEU A 40 7.89 -9.10 -5.42
N LYS A 41 7.55 -9.48 -6.67
CA LYS A 41 8.53 -10.03 -7.63
C LYS A 41 9.64 -9.05 -7.95
N SER A 42 9.33 -7.75 -8.04
CA SER A 42 10.32 -6.70 -8.27
C SER A 42 11.16 -6.35 -7.04
N GLY A 43 10.81 -6.85 -5.86
CA GLY A 43 11.48 -6.53 -4.59
C GLY A 43 11.24 -5.11 -4.08
N ARG A 44 10.25 -4.39 -4.63
CA ARG A 44 9.89 -3.02 -4.20
C ARG A 44 9.14 -2.99 -2.88
N ILE A 45 8.38 -4.05 -2.60
CA ILE A 45 7.67 -4.24 -1.33
C ILE A 45 8.02 -5.61 -0.74
N HIS A 46 7.73 -5.78 0.54
CA HIS A 46 7.87 -7.05 1.24
C HIS A 46 6.75 -7.19 2.28
N VAL A 47 6.50 -8.43 2.70
CA VAL A 47 5.58 -8.70 3.82
C VAL A 47 6.14 -8.06 5.09
N SER A 48 5.30 -7.36 5.85
CA SER A 48 5.68 -6.69 7.08
C SER A 48 4.64 -6.95 8.18
N LYS A 49 5.07 -6.79 9.44
CA LYS A 49 4.19 -6.78 10.62
C LYS A 49 4.20 -5.38 11.23
N SER A 50 3.72 -4.41 10.46
CA SER A 50 3.71 -3.00 10.85
C SER A 50 2.55 -2.69 11.80
N GLN A 51 2.82 -1.86 12.82
CA GLN A 51 1.78 -1.24 13.68
C GLN A 51 0.98 -0.16 12.95
N TYR A 52 1.48 0.27 11.79
CA TYR A 52 0.85 1.23 10.90
C TYR A 52 0.39 0.55 9.63
N ALA A 53 -0.91 0.62 9.36
CA ALA A 53 -1.50 0.25 8.10
C ALA A 53 -2.37 1.40 7.58
N THR A 54 -2.45 1.55 6.26
CA THR A 54 -3.33 2.51 5.60
C THR A 54 -4.01 1.84 4.41
N PRO A 55 -5.26 2.22 4.09
CA PRO A 55 -5.96 1.65 2.95
C PRO A 55 -5.32 2.11 1.63
N CYS A 56 -5.39 1.26 0.61
CA CYS A 56 -4.97 1.56 -0.76
C CYS A 56 -6.19 1.51 -1.68
N PHE A 57 -6.29 2.43 -2.65
CA PHE A 57 -7.40 2.51 -3.59
C PHE A 57 -6.89 2.55 -5.02
N PHE A 58 -7.57 1.83 -5.91
CA PHE A 58 -7.29 1.84 -7.35
C PHE A 58 -8.26 2.78 -8.06
N ILE A 59 -7.74 3.89 -8.58
CA ILE A 59 -8.54 4.85 -9.34
C ILE A 59 -8.28 4.62 -10.84
N PRO A 60 -9.30 4.30 -11.64
CA PRO A 60 -9.13 4.13 -13.08
C PRO A 60 -8.71 5.44 -13.73
N LYS A 61 -7.65 5.40 -14.54
CA LYS A 61 -7.20 6.58 -15.30
C LYS A 61 -8.11 6.82 -16.49
N LYS A 62 -8.50 8.08 -16.71
CA LYS A 62 -9.43 8.52 -17.77
C LYS A 62 -9.03 8.10 -19.20
N ASN A 63 -7.74 7.98 -19.50
CA ASN A 63 -7.23 7.79 -20.86
C ASN A 63 -6.51 6.44 -21.08
N ARG A 64 -6.76 5.43 -20.24
CA ARG A 64 -6.19 4.09 -20.49
C ARG A 64 -7.05 3.43 -21.59
N PRO A 65 -6.52 3.13 -22.80
CA PRO A 65 -7.25 2.30 -23.74
C PRO A 65 -7.52 0.96 -23.05
N LYS A 66 -8.75 0.45 -23.24
CA LYS A 66 -9.17 -0.85 -22.72
C LYS A 66 -8.33 -1.98 -23.32
#